data_AF-A0A2E5Z4H3-F1
#
_entry.id   AF-A0A2E5Z4H3-F1
#
_cell.length_a   1.000
_cell.length_b   1.000
_cell.length_c   1.000
_cell.angle_alpha   90.00
_cell.angle_beta   90.00
_cell.angle_gamma   90.00
#
_symmetry.space_group_name_H-M   'P 1'
#
loop_
_entity.id
_entity.type
_entity.pdbx_description
1 polymer ?
#
loop_
_entity_poly.entity_id
_entity_poly.type
_entity_poly.pdbx_seq_one_letter_code
_entity_poly.pdbx_strand_id
1 'polypeptide(L)'
;MTNKSEEFTFQSYSYLINEFLNLGYSVVNFSAMNPLKQHLILRHDIDMSLEAALPIAEIERNIGVKATYFILLRSDLYNPFSETGLKILKRLYDLGHEIGLHFDASLYSENISVMNNKANIECELLERILERKINVISFHRPSPRLLNIEGPLSGRIHTYQPKFFKNIGYCSDSRGGWYYGHPLKHSSVLSLKAIQLLTHPIWWSRNIGLDPIEVLDDFREKKDKLIAKTISSNCDPYRNSRGEKPDSLREKNR
;
A
#
# COMPACT_ATOMS: atom_id res chain seq x y z
N MET A 1 -7.20 -27.80 -8.32
CA MET A 1 -6.71 -27.21 -7.05
C MET A 1 -5.59 -26.27 -7.44
N THR A 2 -5.88 -24.97 -7.57
CA THR A 2 -4.83 -23.98 -7.82
C THR A 2 -3.93 -23.91 -6.60
N ASN A 3 -2.63 -24.05 -6.82
CA ASN A 3 -1.64 -24.00 -5.76
C ASN A 3 -1.70 -22.61 -5.12
N LYS A 4 -1.93 -22.52 -3.80
CA LYS A 4 -2.00 -21.23 -3.08
C LYS A 4 -0.76 -20.36 -3.30
N SER A 5 0.37 -20.99 -3.63
CA SER A 5 1.64 -20.35 -3.95
C SER A 5 1.67 -19.65 -5.31
N GLU A 6 0.62 -19.62 -6.12
CA GLU A 6 0.60 -18.85 -7.38
C GLU A 6 -0.29 -17.60 -7.31
N GLU A 7 -1.07 -17.43 -6.24
CA GLU A 7 -2.14 -16.43 -6.17
C GLU A 7 -1.64 -14.99 -5.99
N PHE A 8 -0.44 -14.81 -5.43
CA PHE A 8 0.14 -13.50 -5.10
C PHE A 8 1.44 -13.24 -5.88
N THR A 9 1.29 -13.05 -7.19
CA THR A 9 2.37 -12.73 -8.14
C THR A 9 1.98 -11.54 -9.02
N PHE A 10 2.94 -10.99 -9.77
CA PHE A 10 2.64 -9.99 -10.82
C PHE A 10 1.61 -10.48 -11.83
N GLN A 11 1.72 -11.74 -12.26
CA GLN A 11 0.80 -12.34 -13.20
C GLN A 11 -0.60 -12.44 -12.61
N SER A 12 -0.73 -12.91 -11.37
CA SER A 12 -2.02 -13.07 -10.70
C SER A 12 -2.65 -11.74 -10.33
N TYR A 13 -1.85 -10.72 -9.99
CA TYR A 13 -2.35 -9.35 -9.82
C TYR A 13 -2.93 -8.81 -11.13
N SER A 14 -2.17 -8.90 -12.22
CA SER A 14 -2.61 -8.46 -13.54
C SER A 14 -3.88 -9.20 -13.98
N TYR A 15 -3.92 -10.52 -13.79
CA TYR A 15 -5.11 -11.34 -14.06
C TYR A 15 -6.31 -10.84 -13.27
N LEU A 16 -6.17 -10.64 -11.95
CA LEU A 16 -7.26 -10.18 -11.09
C LEU A 16 -7.86 -8.86 -11.58
N ILE A 17 -7.02 -7.88 -11.92
CA ILE A 17 -7.50 -6.58 -12.40
C ILE A 17 -8.21 -6.73 -13.76
N ASN A 18 -7.63 -7.49 -14.70
CA ASN A 18 -8.26 -7.74 -15.99
C ASN A 18 -9.61 -8.45 -15.86
N GLU A 19 -9.77 -9.38 -14.91
CA GLU A 19 -11.06 -10.02 -14.66
C GLU A 19 -12.13 -9.03 -14.20
N PHE A 20 -11.79 -8.07 -13.35
CA PHE A 20 -12.72 -6.98 -13.01
C PHE A 20 -13.13 -6.18 -14.25
N LEU A 21 -12.17 -5.83 -15.13
CA LEU A 21 -12.45 -5.10 -16.36
C LEU A 21 -13.33 -5.91 -17.32
N ASN A 22 -13.07 -7.22 -17.46
CA ASN A 22 -13.87 -8.16 -18.25
C ASN A 22 -15.32 -8.27 -17.74
N LEU A 23 -15.53 -8.13 -16.42
CA LEU A 23 -16.85 -8.06 -15.80
C LEU A 23 -17.54 -6.69 -15.98
N GLY A 24 -16.91 -5.73 -16.66
CA GLY A 24 -17.45 -4.40 -16.94
C GLY A 24 -17.14 -3.34 -15.87
N TYR A 25 -16.28 -3.63 -14.90
CA TYR A 25 -15.93 -2.64 -13.89
C TYR A 25 -15.11 -1.49 -14.47
N SER A 26 -15.45 -0.28 -14.04
CA SER A 26 -14.63 0.91 -14.26
C SER A 26 -13.79 1.21 -13.02
N VAL A 27 -12.47 1.27 -13.17
CA VAL A 27 -11.59 1.69 -12.06
C VAL A 27 -11.71 3.19 -11.85
N VAL A 28 -12.03 3.60 -10.62
CA VAL A 28 -12.21 5.01 -10.24
C VAL A 28 -11.53 5.32 -8.91
N ASN A 29 -11.17 6.59 -8.72
CA ASN A 29 -10.72 7.08 -7.42
C ASN A 29 -11.90 7.28 -6.46
N PHE A 30 -11.60 7.61 -5.20
CA PHE A 30 -12.61 7.87 -4.18
C PHE A 30 -13.55 9.04 -4.52
N SER A 31 -13.05 10.10 -5.17
CA SER A 31 -13.87 11.27 -5.51
C SER A 31 -14.95 10.98 -6.57
N ALA A 32 -14.64 10.11 -7.54
CA ALA A 32 -15.53 9.74 -8.65
C ALA A 32 -16.39 8.49 -8.36
N MET A 33 -16.23 7.87 -7.19
CA MET A 33 -16.94 6.63 -6.87
C MET A 33 -18.45 6.86 -6.70
N ASN A 34 -19.24 6.02 -7.39
CA ASN A 34 -20.68 5.92 -7.25
C ASN A 34 -21.07 4.49 -6.81
N PRO A 35 -21.70 4.32 -5.63
CA PRO A 35 -22.02 3.00 -5.10
C PRO A 35 -23.06 2.23 -5.93
N LEU A 36 -23.79 2.91 -6.82
CA LEU A 36 -24.81 2.34 -7.70
C LEU A 36 -24.25 1.88 -9.06
N LYS A 37 -22.96 2.08 -9.32
CA LYS A 37 -22.30 1.67 -10.57
C LYS A 37 -21.33 0.51 -10.32
N GLN A 38 -20.93 -0.18 -11.37
CA GLN A 38 -19.85 -1.17 -11.37
C GLN A 38 -18.48 -0.47 -11.25
N HIS A 39 -18.25 0.18 -10.13
CA HIS A 39 -17.02 0.92 -9.87
C HIS A 39 -16.08 0.07 -9.01
N LEU A 40 -14.80 0.03 -9.40
CA LEU A 40 -13.73 -0.59 -8.62
C LEU A 40 -12.83 0.52 -8.08
N ILE A 41 -12.71 0.62 -6.76
CA ILE A 41 -11.63 1.39 -6.15
C ILE A 41 -10.45 0.46 -5.93
N LEU A 42 -9.30 0.78 -6.53
CA LEU A 42 -8.02 0.16 -6.21
C LEU A 42 -7.30 0.97 -5.15
N ARG A 43 -7.06 0.35 -4.01
CA ARG A 43 -6.34 0.93 -2.87
C ARG A 43 -5.14 0.05 -2.52
N HIS A 44 -4.00 0.69 -2.32
CA HIS A 44 -2.79 0.05 -1.81
C HIS A 44 -2.35 0.68 -0.51
N ASP A 45 -2.34 -0.08 0.58
CA ASP A 45 -1.71 0.36 1.82
C ASP A 45 -0.24 -0.08 1.82
N ILE A 46 0.68 0.90 1.95
CA ILE A 46 2.11 0.62 2.00
C ILE A 46 2.58 0.49 3.45
N ASP A 47 2.49 -0.72 3.99
CA ASP A 47 2.86 -0.96 5.39
C ASP A 47 4.37 -1.12 5.59
N MET A 48 5.06 -1.75 4.64
CA MET A 48 6.42 -2.27 4.86
C MET A 48 7.46 -1.83 3.82
N SER A 49 7.08 -1.77 2.54
CA SER A 49 8.05 -1.57 1.44
C SER A 49 7.49 -0.63 0.39
N LEU A 50 8.10 0.57 0.29
CA LEU A 50 7.83 1.49 -0.82
C LEU A 50 8.32 0.89 -2.14
N GLU A 51 9.45 0.19 -2.11
CA GLU A 51 10.07 -0.43 -3.27
C GLU A 51 9.14 -1.46 -3.93
N ALA A 52 8.35 -2.19 -3.13
CA ALA A 52 7.38 -3.16 -3.62
C ALA A 52 6.22 -2.52 -4.38
N ALA A 53 5.95 -1.22 -4.19
CA ALA A 53 4.84 -0.52 -4.82
C ALA A 53 5.06 -0.23 -6.31
N LEU A 54 6.31 0.04 -6.72
CA LEU A 54 6.61 0.47 -8.10
C LEU A 54 6.23 -0.58 -9.16
N PRO A 55 6.60 -1.86 -9.03
CA PRO A 55 6.23 -2.85 -10.05
C PRO A 55 4.71 -3.02 -10.19
N ILE A 56 3.96 -2.87 -9.10
CA ILE A 56 2.49 -2.92 -9.13
C ILE A 56 1.92 -1.71 -9.86
N ALA A 57 2.44 -0.51 -9.58
CA ALA A 57 2.04 0.72 -10.28
C ALA A 57 2.34 0.64 -11.79
N GLU A 58 3.47 0.04 -12.17
CA GLU A 58 3.80 -0.17 -13.58
C GLU A 58 2.85 -1.14 -14.27
N ILE A 59 2.43 -2.23 -13.60
CA ILE A 59 1.40 -3.13 -14.10
C ILE A 59 0.08 -2.40 -14.29
N GLU A 60 -0.36 -1.63 -13.30
CA GLU A 60 -1.60 -0.85 -13.39
C GLU A 60 -1.57 0.16 -14.54
N ARG A 61 -0.45 0.87 -14.71
CA ARG A 61 -0.24 1.79 -15.83
C ARG A 61 -0.34 1.07 -17.17
N ASN A 62 0.25 -0.12 -17.29
CA ASN A 62 0.22 -0.92 -18.51
C ASN A 62 -1.20 -1.44 -18.83
N ILE A 63 -2.00 -1.77 -17.81
CA ILE A 63 -3.41 -2.14 -17.97
C ILE A 63 -4.27 -0.90 -18.29
N GLY A 64 -3.80 0.30 -17.93
CA GLY A 64 -4.51 1.56 -18.16
C GLY A 64 -5.42 1.97 -16.99
N VAL A 65 -5.17 1.46 -15.79
CA VAL A 65 -5.93 1.78 -14.58
C VAL A 65 -5.12 2.64 -13.61
N LYS A 66 -5.81 3.26 -12.64
CA LYS A 66 -5.20 4.12 -11.62
C LYS A 66 -5.67 3.71 -10.23
N ALA A 67 -4.73 3.37 -9.33
CA ALA A 67 -5.01 3.22 -7.91
C ALA A 67 -4.63 4.43 -7.05
N THR A 68 -4.98 4.34 -5.77
CA THR A 68 -4.50 5.23 -4.70
C THR A 68 -3.54 4.47 -3.79
N TYR A 69 -2.32 4.99 -3.61
CA TYR A 69 -1.27 4.44 -2.75
C TYR A 69 -1.21 5.23 -1.43
N PHE A 70 -1.45 4.56 -0.30
CA PHE A 70 -1.46 5.18 1.01
C PHE A 70 -0.12 5.00 1.70
N ILE A 71 0.51 6.12 2.05
CA ILE A 71 1.88 6.17 2.57
C ILE A 71 1.86 6.38 4.08
N LEU A 72 2.50 5.48 4.81
CA LEU A 72 2.67 5.54 6.25
C LEU A 72 3.90 6.39 6.57
N LEU A 73 3.70 7.54 7.21
CA LEU A 73 4.82 8.43 7.55
C LEU A 73 5.64 7.96 8.74
N ARG A 74 4.97 7.31 9.70
CA ARG A 74 5.56 6.90 10.97
C ARG A 74 5.77 5.39 10.98
N SER A 75 6.80 4.95 10.24
CA SER A 75 7.18 3.54 10.12
C SER A 75 8.69 3.37 10.34
N ASP A 76 9.08 2.30 11.03
CA ASP A 76 10.48 1.89 11.17
C ASP A 76 10.97 1.08 9.94
N LEU A 77 10.04 0.66 9.07
CA LEU A 77 10.34 -0.25 7.96
C LEU A 77 10.81 0.49 6.69
N TYR A 78 10.41 1.75 6.55
CA TYR A 78 10.86 2.61 5.46
C TYR A 78 10.74 4.10 5.82
N ASN A 79 11.52 4.93 5.13
CA ASN A 79 11.42 6.38 5.23
C ASN A 79 10.92 6.97 3.89
N PRO A 80 9.68 7.49 3.81
CA PRO A 80 9.15 8.08 2.57
C PRO A 80 9.88 9.35 2.14
N PHE A 81 10.61 10.01 3.05
CA PHE A 81 11.37 11.22 2.79
C PHE A 81 12.87 10.98 2.55
N SER A 82 13.30 9.72 2.52
CA SER A 82 14.62 9.37 2.00
C SER A 82 14.71 9.66 0.50
N GLU A 83 15.93 9.80 -0.05
CA GLU A 83 16.11 10.03 -1.49
C GLU A 83 15.41 8.95 -2.34
N THR A 84 15.56 7.68 -1.96
CA THR A 84 14.87 6.55 -2.62
C THR A 84 13.36 6.65 -2.46
N GLY A 85 12.87 6.96 -1.26
CA GLY A 85 11.44 7.15 -1.00
C GLY A 85 10.83 8.23 -1.89
N LEU A 86 11.46 9.41 -1.96
CA LEU A 86 10.98 10.52 -2.79
C LEU A 86 10.98 10.18 -4.28
N LYS A 87 11.98 9.44 -4.77
CA LYS A 87 12.00 8.97 -6.17
C LYS A 87 10.83 8.03 -6.44
N ILE A 88 10.52 7.11 -5.53
CA ILE A 88 9.38 6.20 -5.64
C ILE A 88 8.06 6.98 -5.67
N LEU A 89 7.85 7.89 -4.70
CA LEU A 89 6.60 8.67 -4.61
C LEU A 89 6.38 9.54 -5.85
N LYS A 90 7.42 10.19 -6.37
CA LYS A 90 7.36 10.93 -7.64
C LYS A 90 6.99 10.02 -8.80
N ARG A 91 7.62 8.85 -8.89
CA ARG A 91 7.33 7.88 -9.93
C ARG A 91 5.88 7.36 -9.89
N LEU A 92 5.29 7.17 -8.71
CA LEU A 92 3.87 6.82 -8.60
C LEU A 92 2.96 7.89 -9.24
N TYR A 93 3.26 9.17 -9.03
CA TYR A 93 2.54 10.26 -9.70
C TYR A 93 2.77 10.28 -11.21
N ASP A 94 4.02 10.07 -11.67
CA ASP A 94 4.35 10.05 -13.10
C ASP A 94 3.63 8.92 -13.85
N LEU A 95 3.36 7.80 -13.16
CA LEU A 95 2.55 6.70 -13.66
C LEU A 95 1.04 7.01 -13.64
N GLY A 96 0.63 8.11 -13.00
CA GLY A 96 -0.74 8.63 -12.99
C GLY A 96 -1.58 8.19 -11.79
N HIS A 97 -0.95 7.64 -10.75
CA HIS A 97 -1.62 7.23 -9.52
C HIS A 97 -1.83 8.39 -8.55
N GLU A 98 -2.71 8.18 -7.58
CA GLU A 98 -2.91 9.09 -6.46
C GLU A 98 -2.11 8.62 -5.23
N ILE A 99 -1.65 9.57 -4.43
CA ILE A 99 -1.06 9.31 -3.12
C ILE A 99 -2.00 9.82 -2.04
N GLY A 100 -2.28 8.95 -1.06
CA GLY A 100 -3.02 9.26 0.15
C GLY A 100 -2.16 9.10 1.40
N LEU A 101 -2.65 9.58 2.53
CA LEU A 101 -2.00 9.37 3.83
C LEU A 101 -2.46 8.03 4.43
N HIS A 102 -1.53 7.14 4.78
CA HIS A 102 -1.81 6.01 5.65
C HIS A 102 -1.60 6.44 7.11
N PHE A 103 -2.68 6.84 7.76
CA PHE A 103 -2.65 7.50 9.05
C PHE A 103 -2.76 6.50 10.20
N ASP A 104 -1.73 6.44 11.04
CA ASP A 104 -1.74 5.61 12.25
C ASP A 104 -2.35 6.37 13.42
N ALA A 105 -3.66 6.21 13.58
CA ALA A 105 -4.41 6.83 14.65
C ALA A 105 -4.04 6.28 16.05
N SER A 106 -3.41 5.10 16.15
CA SER A 106 -3.04 4.50 17.44
C SER A 106 -1.92 5.29 18.15
N LEU A 107 -1.20 6.12 17.41
CA LEU A 107 -0.15 6.99 17.93
C LEU A 107 -0.69 8.25 18.63
N TYR A 108 -2.01 8.43 18.62
CA TYR A 108 -2.69 9.61 19.12
C TYR A 108 -3.86 9.22 20.03
N SER A 109 -4.41 10.21 20.75
CA SER A 109 -5.64 9.99 21.49
C SER A 109 -6.82 9.80 20.53
N GLU A 110 -7.80 9.01 20.91
CA GLU A 110 -9.04 8.82 20.14
C GLU A 110 -9.95 10.06 20.13
N ASN A 111 -9.48 11.21 20.63
CA ASN A 111 -10.21 12.46 20.54
C ASN A 111 -10.24 12.94 19.08
N ILE A 112 -11.43 13.10 18.51
CA ILE A 112 -11.61 13.45 17.10
C ILE A 112 -10.92 14.77 16.71
N SER A 113 -10.88 15.77 17.60
CA SER A 113 -10.22 17.05 17.33
C SER A 113 -8.70 16.88 17.28
N VAL A 114 -8.13 16.13 18.20
CA VAL A 114 -6.69 15.78 18.19
C VAL A 114 -6.35 15.00 16.93
N MET A 115 -7.17 14.00 16.58
CA MET A 115 -6.97 13.20 15.38
C MET A 115 -7.03 14.03 14.10
N ASN A 116 -8.01 14.95 13.99
CA ASN A 116 -8.10 15.90 12.87
C ASN A 116 -6.85 16.77 12.78
N ASN A 117 -6.34 17.29 13.89
CA ASN A 117 -5.13 18.10 13.89
C ASN A 117 -3.91 17.28 13.40
N LYS A 118 -3.73 16.07 13.93
CA LYS A 118 -2.58 15.20 13.62
C LYS A 118 -2.60 14.69 12.18
N ALA A 119 -3.75 14.24 11.71
CA ALA A 119 -3.92 13.85 10.31
C ALA A 119 -3.71 15.02 9.35
N ASN A 120 -4.10 16.25 9.73
CA ASN A 120 -3.81 17.43 8.91
C ASN A 120 -2.31 17.72 8.83
N ILE A 121 -1.58 17.66 9.95
CA ILE A 121 -0.14 17.86 9.98
C ILE A 121 0.58 16.84 9.09
N GLU A 122 0.24 15.55 9.19
CA GLU A 122 0.85 14.51 8.36
C GLU A 122 0.52 14.68 6.87
N CYS A 123 -0.72 15.07 6.53
CA CYS A 123 -1.06 15.43 5.16
C CYS A 123 -0.21 16.61 4.68
N GLU A 124 -0.10 17.70 5.45
CA GLU A 124 0.69 18.87 5.07
C GLU A 124 2.17 18.56 4.85
N LEU A 125 2.75 17.62 5.63
CA LEU A 125 4.12 17.17 5.43
C LEU A 125 4.29 16.50 4.06
N LEU A 126 3.41 15.55 3.72
CA LEU A 126 3.39 14.93 2.38
C LEU A 126 3.17 15.98 1.29
N GLU A 127 2.21 16.88 1.47
CA GLU A 127 1.86 17.89 0.48
C GLU A 127 3.04 18.83 0.18
N ARG A 128 3.75 19.27 1.21
CA ARG A 128 4.92 20.16 1.06
C ARG A 128 6.08 19.47 0.35
N ILE A 129 6.33 18.22 0.68
CA ILE A 129 7.48 17.46 0.15
C ILE A 129 7.21 17.00 -1.30
N LEU A 130 5.97 16.68 -1.62
CA LEU A 130 5.58 16.20 -2.95
C LEU A 130 5.10 17.33 -3.88
N GLU A 131 4.82 18.52 -3.35
CA GLU A 131 4.21 19.64 -4.06
C GLU A 131 2.89 19.23 -4.74
N ARG A 132 2.11 18.40 -4.06
CA ARG A 132 0.85 17.82 -4.54
C ARG A 132 -0.16 17.76 -3.39
N LYS A 133 -1.45 17.80 -3.69
CA LYS A 133 -2.50 17.69 -2.68
C LYS A 133 -2.72 16.25 -2.24
N ILE A 134 -2.97 16.06 -0.95
CA ILE A 134 -3.39 14.79 -0.36
C ILE A 134 -4.88 14.90 -0.04
N ASN A 135 -5.71 14.15 -0.77
CA ASN A 135 -7.17 14.27 -0.70
C ASN A 135 -7.84 13.14 0.07
N VAL A 136 -7.13 12.03 0.29
CA VAL A 136 -7.68 10.80 0.88
C VAL A 136 -6.78 10.28 1.99
N ILE A 137 -7.42 9.83 3.07
CA ILE A 137 -6.76 9.24 4.25
C ILE A 137 -7.25 7.81 4.45
N SER A 138 -6.32 6.91 4.70
CA SER A 138 -6.56 5.51 5.06
C SER A 138 -6.07 5.28 6.47
N PHE A 139 -6.90 4.77 7.37
CA PHE A 139 -6.44 4.43 8.72
C PHE A 139 -5.58 3.16 8.70
N HIS A 140 -4.38 3.22 9.30
CA HIS A 140 -3.58 2.04 9.60
C HIS A 140 -4.20 1.32 10.80
N ARG A 141 -4.63 0.06 10.59
CA ARG A 141 -5.20 -0.83 11.62
C ARG A 141 -6.30 -0.15 12.46
N PRO A 142 -7.40 0.32 11.84
CA PRO A 142 -8.40 1.10 12.55
C PRO A 142 -9.07 0.31 13.68
N SER A 143 -9.27 0.96 14.83
CA SER A 143 -10.14 0.42 15.88
C SER A 143 -11.60 0.42 15.40
N PRO A 144 -12.48 -0.43 15.97
CA PRO A 144 -13.90 -0.46 15.61
C PRO A 144 -14.59 0.91 15.69
N ARG A 145 -14.12 1.78 16.59
CA ARG A 145 -14.63 3.13 16.74
C ARG A 145 -14.33 4.02 15.53
N LEU A 146 -13.13 3.91 14.97
CA LEU A 146 -12.71 4.68 13.78
C LEU A 146 -13.49 4.26 12.53
N LEU A 147 -13.93 3.01 12.46
CA LEU A 147 -14.80 2.50 11.37
C LEU A 147 -16.22 3.09 11.38
N ASN A 148 -16.60 3.77 12.46
CA ASN A 148 -17.91 4.41 12.61
C ASN A 148 -17.86 5.93 12.43
N ILE A 149 -16.71 6.49 12.06
CA ILE A 149 -16.60 7.89 11.66
C ILE A 149 -17.19 8.01 10.25
N GLU A 150 -18.25 8.80 10.11
CA GLU A 150 -18.92 8.99 8.82
C GLU A 150 -18.41 10.24 8.08
N GLY A 151 -18.05 11.27 8.85
CA GLY A 151 -17.59 12.55 8.33
C GLY A 151 -16.13 12.54 7.86
N PRO A 152 -15.72 13.57 7.10
CA PRO A 152 -14.34 13.69 6.67
C PRO A 152 -13.37 13.82 7.85
N LEU A 153 -12.12 13.39 7.64
CA LEU A 153 -11.02 13.62 8.57
C LEU A 153 -10.14 14.75 8.04
N SER A 154 -9.98 15.81 8.80
CA SER A 154 -9.20 17.01 8.43
C SER A 154 -9.68 17.63 7.11
N GLY A 155 -11.01 17.63 6.89
CA GLY A 155 -11.64 18.10 5.66
C GLY A 155 -11.41 17.19 4.43
N ARG A 156 -10.82 16.00 4.61
CA ARG A 156 -10.47 15.05 3.54
C ARG A 156 -11.34 13.79 3.61
N ILE A 157 -11.44 13.10 2.47
CA ILE A 157 -12.09 11.80 2.39
C ILE A 157 -11.31 10.79 3.23
N HIS A 158 -11.99 9.86 3.89
CA HIS A 158 -11.32 8.66 4.40
C HIS A 158 -11.91 7.37 3.87
N THR A 159 -11.07 6.35 3.72
CA THR A 159 -11.38 5.10 3.00
C THR A 159 -12.48 4.25 3.66
N TYR A 160 -12.77 4.54 4.93
CA TYR A 160 -13.77 3.84 5.74
C TYR A 160 -15.11 4.58 5.87
N GLN A 161 -15.31 5.72 5.21
CA GLN A 161 -16.63 6.36 5.21
C GLN A 161 -17.67 5.39 4.63
N PRO A 162 -18.94 5.40 5.09
CA PRO A 162 -19.95 4.42 4.69
C PRO A 162 -20.06 4.25 3.17
N LYS A 163 -19.98 5.34 2.41
CA LYS A 163 -20.03 5.33 0.95
C LYS A 163 -18.95 4.44 0.31
N PHE A 164 -17.75 4.36 0.89
CA PHE A 164 -16.61 3.61 0.35
C PHE A 164 -16.39 2.25 1.02
N PHE A 165 -17.11 1.93 2.09
CA PHE A 165 -16.85 0.73 2.89
C PHE A 165 -18.13 -0.06 3.19
N LYS A 166 -19.12 0.53 3.86
CA LYS A 166 -20.35 -0.18 4.26
C LYS A 166 -21.37 -0.33 3.12
N ASN A 167 -21.40 0.64 2.20
CA ASN A 167 -22.41 0.72 1.13
C ASN A 167 -21.97 0.04 -0.18
N ILE A 168 -20.75 -0.48 -0.22
CA ILE A 168 -20.16 -1.17 -1.37
C ILE A 168 -19.47 -2.46 -0.89
N GLY A 169 -19.00 -3.31 -1.81
CA GLY A 169 -18.15 -4.44 -1.42
C GLY A 169 -16.82 -3.97 -0.84
N TYR A 170 -16.22 -4.79 0.01
CA TYR A 170 -14.86 -4.58 0.50
C TYR A 170 -14.12 -5.92 0.55
N CYS A 171 -12.94 -5.97 -0.08
CA CYS A 171 -12.09 -7.15 -0.02
C CYS A 171 -10.64 -6.72 0.20
N SER A 172 -9.91 -7.50 1.01
CA SER A 172 -8.51 -7.23 1.33
C SER A 172 -7.67 -8.50 1.37
N ASP A 173 -6.44 -8.39 0.87
CA ASP A 173 -5.39 -9.43 0.93
C ASP A 173 -4.60 -9.41 2.25
N SER A 174 -5.09 -8.72 3.28
CA SER A 174 -4.37 -8.49 4.53
C SER A 174 -3.76 -9.77 5.09
N ARG A 175 -2.51 -9.69 5.56
CA ARG A 175 -1.66 -10.82 5.99
C ARG A 175 -1.27 -11.80 4.85
N GLY A 176 -1.36 -11.37 3.60
CA GLY A 176 -0.92 -12.13 2.43
C GLY A 176 -1.92 -13.22 2.01
N GLY A 177 -3.22 -12.93 2.12
CA GLY A 177 -4.25 -13.92 1.80
C GLY A 177 -5.68 -13.35 1.74
N TRP A 178 -6.53 -14.01 0.96
CA TRP A 178 -7.97 -13.72 0.88
C TRP A 178 -8.78 -14.39 2.00
N TYR A 179 -8.47 -14.07 3.26
CA TYR A 179 -9.05 -14.75 4.43
C TYR A 179 -10.57 -14.59 4.56
N TYR A 180 -11.15 -13.58 3.92
CA TYR A 180 -12.58 -13.31 3.91
C TYR A 180 -13.24 -13.64 2.56
N GLY A 181 -12.56 -14.42 1.72
CA GLY A 181 -13.02 -14.84 0.39
C GLY A 181 -12.35 -14.08 -0.75
N HIS A 182 -12.23 -14.76 -1.90
CA HIS A 182 -11.59 -14.21 -3.10
C HIS A 182 -12.41 -13.04 -3.69
N PRO A 183 -11.78 -11.94 -4.15
CA PRO A 183 -12.48 -10.75 -4.64
C PRO A 183 -13.50 -11.04 -5.73
N LEU A 184 -13.15 -11.86 -6.73
CA LEU A 184 -14.05 -12.24 -7.84
C LEU A 184 -15.27 -13.08 -7.39
N LYS A 185 -15.25 -13.63 -6.17
CA LYS A 185 -16.36 -14.39 -5.58
C LYS A 185 -17.15 -13.57 -4.55
N HIS A 186 -16.77 -12.32 -4.32
CA HIS A 186 -17.44 -11.46 -3.36
C HIS A 186 -18.89 -11.19 -3.81
N SER A 187 -19.86 -11.19 -2.88
CA SER A 187 -21.28 -11.05 -3.20
C SER A 187 -21.62 -9.79 -3.99
N SER A 188 -20.98 -8.66 -3.66
CA SER A 188 -21.07 -7.42 -4.44
C SER A 188 -20.60 -7.59 -5.89
N VAL A 189 -19.55 -8.38 -6.14
CA VAL A 189 -19.03 -8.63 -7.50
C VAL A 189 -19.98 -9.52 -8.28
N LEU A 190 -20.49 -10.59 -7.66
CA LEU A 190 -21.50 -11.45 -8.25
C LEU A 190 -22.82 -10.70 -8.56
N SER A 191 -23.11 -9.65 -7.80
CA SER A 191 -24.28 -8.77 -8.00
C SER A 191 -23.95 -7.50 -8.81
N LEU A 192 -22.75 -7.39 -9.38
CA LEU A 192 -22.29 -6.27 -10.20
C LEU A 192 -22.41 -4.89 -9.52
N LYS A 193 -22.13 -4.83 -8.23
CA LYS A 193 -22.10 -3.61 -7.40
C LYS A 193 -20.67 -3.12 -7.19
N ALA A 194 -20.51 -1.84 -6.86
CA ALA A 194 -19.21 -1.27 -6.55
C ALA A 194 -18.46 -2.05 -5.45
N ILE A 195 -17.13 -2.00 -5.49
CA ILE A 195 -16.25 -2.64 -4.51
C ILE A 195 -14.97 -1.82 -4.31
N GLN A 196 -14.49 -1.76 -3.07
CA GLN A 196 -13.14 -1.35 -2.73
C GLN A 196 -12.26 -2.60 -2.59
N LEU A 197 -11.22 -2.70 -3.43
CA LEU A 197 -10.19 -3.73 -3.34
C LEU A 197 -8.95 -3.12 -2.68
N LEU A 198 -8.65 -3.57 -1.46
CA LEU A 198 -7.44 -3.21 -0.72
C LEU A 198 -6.38 -4.30 -0.92
N THR A 199 -5.26 -3.94 -1.53
CA THR A 199 -4.08 -4.80 -1.61
C THR A 199 -2.88 -4.20 -0.89
N HIS A 200 -1.91 -5.02 -0.51
CA HIS A 200 -0.63 -4.53 0.02
C HIS A 200 0.47 -4.98 -0.94
N PRO A 201 1.17 -4.07 -1.65
CA PRO A 201 2.11 -4.43 -2.72
C PRO A 201 3.21 -5.42 -2.31
N ILE A 202 3.59 -5.44 -1.04
CA ILE A 202 4.56 -6.43 -0.52
C ILE A 202 4.12 -7.87 -0.78
N TRP A 203 2.82 -8.18 -0.86
CA TRP A 203 2.36 -9.55 -1.15
C TRP A 203 2.46 -9.91 -2.63
N TRP A 204 2.45 -8.95 -3.55
CA TRP A 204 2.32 -9.23 -4.99
C TRP A 204 3.62 -9.08 -5.77
N SER A 205 4.62 -8.40 -5.18
CA SER A 205 5.79 -7.90 -5.89
C SER A 205 6.84 -8.98 -6.24
N ARG A 206 6.44 -10.01 -6.98
CA ARG A 206 7.26 -11.16 -7.38
C ARG A 206 6.68 -11.97 -8.54
N ASN A 207 7.54 -12.75 -9.19
CA ASN A 207 7.16 -13.65 -10.30
C ASN A 207 6.66 -15.02 -9.83
N ILE A 208 7.23 -15.53 -8.74
CA ILE A 208 6.89 -16.83 -8.16
C ILE A 208 6.19 -16.53 -6.85
N GLY A 209 5.02 -17.11 -6.60
CA GLY A 209 4.35 -16.83 -5.34
C GLY A 209 4.98 -17.64 -4.21
N LEU A 210 4.95 -17.02 -3.05
CA LEU A 210 5.62 -17.45 -1.83
C LEU A 210 4.60 -17.39 -0.71
N ASP A 211 4.78 -18.19 0.32
CA ASP A 211 3.97 -18.02 1.52
C ASP A 211 4.34 -16.70 2.25
N PRO A 212 3.43 -16.11 3.04
CA PRO A 212 3.68 -14.80 3.66
C PRO A 212 4.94 -14.72 4.53
N ILE A 213 5.42 -15.82 5.11
CA ILE A 213 6.65 -15.81 5.92
C ILE A 213 7.87 -15.68 5.03
N GLU A 214 7.95 -16.45 3.94
CA GLU A 214 9.03 -16.36 2.95
C GLU A 214 9.13 -14.94 2.36
N VAL A 215 7.99 -14.29 2.12
CA VAL A 215 7.92 -12.89 1.68
C VAL A 215 8.57 -11.94 2.67
N LEU A 216 8.26 -12.13 3.96
CA LEU A 216 8.77 -11.27 5.02
C LEU A 216 10.27 -11.53 5.27
N ASP A 217 10.72 -12.77 5.14
CA ASP A 217 12.14 -13.12 5.23
C ASP A 217 12.96 -12.50 4.08
N ASP A 218 12.46 -12.56 2.83
CA ASP A 218 13.09 -11.86 1.70
C ASP A 218 13.12 -10.34 1.91
N PHE A 219 12.01 -9.75 2.38
CA PHE A 219 11.96 -8.34 2.73
C PHE A 219 13.00 -7.97 3.80
N ARG A 220 13.09 -8.78 4.86
CA ARG A 220 14.06 -8.59 5.94
C ARG A 220 15.49 -8.68 5.41
N GLU A 221 15.84 -9.69 4.62
CA GLU A 221 17.19 -9.84 4.07
C GLU A 221 17.58 -8.61 3.21
N LYS A 222 16.64 -8.09 2.42
CA LYS A 222 16.85 -6.85 1.65
C LYS A 222 17.10 -5.65 2.54
N LYS A 223 16.38 -5.52 3.66
CA LYS A 223 16.58 -4.42 4.63
C LYS A 223 17.90 -4.55 5.37
N ASP A 224 18.31 -5.75 5.77
CA ASP A 224 19.60 -6.00 6.41
C ASP A 224 20.77 -5.57 5.49
N LYS A 225 20.68 -5.93 4.20
CA LYS A 225 21.65 -5.49 3.17
C LYS A 225 21.64 -3.97 2.99
N LEU A 226 20.47 -3.34 2.93
CA LEU A 226 20.34 -1.89 2.81
C LEU A 226 20.96 -1.16 4.01
N ILE A 227 20.71 -1.63 5.24
CA ILE A 227 21.29 -1.07 6.46
C ILE A 227 22.80 -1.22 6.44
N ALA A 228 23.32 -2.42 6.15
CA ALA A 228 24.76 -2.66 6.08
C ALA A 228 25.45 -1.74 5.04
N LYS A 229 24.84 -1.58 3.86
CA LYS A 229 25.32 -0.65 2.82
C LYS A 229 25.28 0.80 3.29
N THR A 230 24.20 1.20 3.98
CA THR A 230 24.02 2.57 4.47
C THR A 230 25.07 2.91 5.53
N ILE A 231 25.33 2.01 6.49
CA ILE A 231 26.37 2.21 7.50
C ILE A 231 27.76 2.27 6.84
N SER A 232 28.07 1.32 5.95
CA SER A 232 29.35 1.31 5.23
C SER A 232 29.59 2.60 4.44
N SER A 233 28.54 3.18 3.86
CA SER A 233 28.66 4.43 3.09
C SER A 233 28.91 5.67 3.98
N ASN A 234 28.47 5.65 5.25
CA ASN A 234 28.46 6.81 6.14
C ASN A 234 29.44 6.72 7.33
N CYS A 235 30.08 5.57 7.56
CA CYS A 235 30.92 5.34 8.73
C CYS A 235 32.24 4.65 8.35
N ASP A 236 33.33 5.41 8.29
CA ASP A 236 34.65 4.91 7.88
C ASP A 236 35.18 3.78 8.78
N PRO A 237 35.07 3.82 10.13
CA PRO A 237 35.46 2.68 10.96
C PRO A 237 34.72 1.37 10.61
N TYR A 238 33.43 1.47 10.26
CA TYR A 238 32.65 0.30 9.85
C TYR A 238 33.08 -0.19 8.47
N ARG A 239 33.23 0.72 7.51
CA ARG A 239 33.71 0.45 6.15
C ARG A 239 35.08 -0.21 6.14
N ASN A 240 36.04 0.35 6.89
CA ASN A 240 37.42 -0.11 6.93
C ASN A 240 37.56 -1.50 7.57
N SER A 241 36.71 -1.84 8.54
CA SER A 241 36.75 -3.15 9.22
C SER A 241 36.05 -4.28 8.45
N ARG A 242 35.14 -3.97 7.51
CA ARG A 242 34.31 -4.97 6.81
C ARG A 242 34.38 -4.93 5.28
N GLY A 243 35.02 -3.91 4.69
CA GLY A 243 35.10 -3.67 3.25
C GLY A 243 33.93 -2.88 2.67
N GLU A 244 34.07 -2.41 1.42
CA GLU A 244 33.07 -1.61 0.70
C GLU A 244 31.84 -2.42 0.25
N LYS A 245 31.93 -3.75 0.20
CA LYS A 245 30.86 -4.64 -0.27
C LYS A 245 30.36 -5.53 0.87
N PRO A 246 29.15 -5.27 1.42
CA PRO A 246 28.56 -6.08 2.49
C PRO A 246 28.32 -7.55 2.12
N ASP A 247 28.43 -7.95 0.85
CA ASP A 247 28.24 -9.35 0.43
C ASP A 247 29.38 -10.29 0.89
N SER A 248 30.52 -9.78 1.38
CA SER A 248 31.56 -10.60 2.01
C SER A 248 31.20 -11.14 3.40
N LEU A 249 29.98 -10.88 3.89
CA LEU A 249 29.52 -11.22 5.24
C LEU A 249 29.03 -12.67 5.42
N ARG A 250 29.09 -13.55 4.40
CA ARG A 250 28.65 -14.96 4.52
C ARG A 250 29.73 -15.98 4.93
N GLU A 251 31.02 -15.64 4.95
CA GLU A 251 32.08 -16.68 5.14
C GLU A 251 33.19 -16.36 6.15
N LYS A 252 32.90 -15.63 7.21
CA LYS A 252 33.82 -15.58 8.36
C LYS A 252 33.08 -15.85 9.65
N ASN A 253 32.81 -17.14 9.88
CA ASN A 253 32.79 -17.80 11.20
C ASN A 253 32.51 -19.31 11.01
N ARG A 254 33.59 -20.05 10.73
CA ARG A 254 33.83 -21.41 11.26
C ARG A 254 35.17 -21.36 11.97
#